data_AF-A0AAW7Z833-F1
#
_entry.id   AF-A0AAW7Z833-F1
#
_cell.length_a   1.000
_cell.length_b   1.000
_cell.length_c   1.000
_cell.angle_alpha   90.00
_cell.angle_beta   90.00
_cell.angle_gamma   90.00
#
_symmetry.space_group_name_H-M   'P 1'
#
loop_
_entity.id
_entity.type
_entity.pdbx_description
1 polymer ?
#
loop_
_entity_poly.entity_id
_entity_poly.type
_entity_poly.pdbx_seq_one_letter_code
_entity_poly.pdbx_strand_id
1 'polypeptide(L)' 'MSTESNELNFANINNGFRNVFNNGRMSIGLVVPIESYPYGPVPTMQDHIERVKLAEDLGFKAVWIRDVLFNVPNFGDAG' A
#
# COMPACT_ATOMS: atom_id res chain seq x y z
N MET A 1 -18.93 -11.77 -34.95
CA MET A 1 -19.05 -11.92 -33.47
C MET A 1 -18.23 -10.82 -32.83
N SER A 2 -18.87 -9.67 -32.61
CA SER A 2 -18.33 -8.55 -31.84
C SER A 2 -18.50 -8.88 -30.37
N THR A 3 -17.41 -9.19 -29.67
CA THR A 3 -17.41 -9.31 -28.22
C THR A 3 -17.58 -7.91 -27.62
N GLU A 4 -18.81 -7.58 -27.24
CA GLU A 4 -19.11 -6.51 -26.30
C GLU A 4 -18.36 -6.79 -24.99
N SER A 5 -17.24 -6.10 -24.78
CA SER A 5 -16.47 -6.12 -23.54
C SER A 5 -16.63 -4.81 -22.77
N ASN A 6 -17.83 -4.22 -22.83
CA ASN A 6 -18.01 -2.82 -22.40
C ASN A 6 -18.50 -2.63 -20.95
N GLU A 7 -18.50 -3.65 -20.09
CA GLU A 7 -19.41 -3.64 -18.92
C GLU A 7 -18.79 -4.05 -17.57
N LEU A 8 -17.50 -3.78 -17.28
CA LEU A 8 -17.01 -3.84 -15.89
C LEU A 8 -15.90 -2.83 -15.60
N ASN A 9 -16.12 -1.54 -15.88
CA ASN A 9 -15.23 -0.51 -15.35
C ASN A 9 -15.73 -0.05 -13.98
N PHE A 10 -14.80 0.15 -13.04
CA PHE A 10 -15.16 0.67 -11.72
C PHE A 10 -15.75 2.08 -11.84
N ALA A 11 -16.64 2.43 -10.90
CA ALA A 11 -17.19 3.77 -10.81
C ALA A 11 -16.07 4.81 -10.57
N ASN A 12 -16.24 6.00 -11.14
CA ASN A 12 -15.30 7.11 -10.96
C ASN A 12 -15.53 7.79 -9.60
N ILE A 13 -14.86 7.30 -8.56
CA ILE A 13 -14.99 7.83 -7.20
C ILE A 13 -14.12 9.09 -7.00
N ASN A 14 -12.80 8.97 -7.15
CA ASN A 14 -11.84 10.08 -7.05
C ASN A 14 -10.50 9.75 -7.75
N ASN A 15 -9.54 10.69 -7.74
CA ASN A 15 -8.22 10.52 -8.35
C ASN A 15 -7.44 9.33 -7.78
N GLY A 16 -7.40 9.18 -6.45
CA GLY A 16 -6.68 8.08 -5.80
C GLY A 16 -7.23 6.72 -6.21
N PHE A 17 -8.55 6.56 -6.18
CA PHE A 17 -9.22 5.33 -6.59
C PHE A 17 -8.88 4.95 -8.05
N ARG A 18 -8.96 5.91 -8.97
CA ARG A 18 -8.64 5.68 -10.40
C ARG A 18 -7.18 5.31 -10.66
N ASN A 19 -6.27 5.84 -9.85
CA ASN A 19 -4.84 5.54 -9.99
C ASN A 19 -4.47 4.15 -9.45
N VAL A 20 -5.27 3.61 -8.53
CA VAL A 20 -5.03 2.30 -7.91
C VAL A 20 -5.82 1.18 -8.61
N PHE A 21 -7.10 1.38 -8.91
CA PHE A 21 -8.00 0.33 -9.38
C PHE A 21 -8.36 0.52 -10.86
N ASN A 22 -7.86 -0.38 -11.71
CA ASN A 22 -8.14 -0.40 -13.14
C ASN A 22 -8.50 -1.83 -13.55
N ASN A 23 -9.67 -2.02 -14.16
CA ASN A 23 -10.12 -3.36 -14.54
C ASN A 23 -9.12 -4.01 -15.52
N GLY A 24 -8.86 -5.31 -15.32
CA GLY A 24 -7.88 -6.06 -16.11
C GLY A 24 -6.41 -5.65 -15.91
N ARG A 25 -6.10 -4.82 -14.90
CA ARG A 25 -4.73 -4.42 -14.54
C ARG A 25 -4.44 -4.72 -13.08
N MET A 26 -3.17 -4.99 -12.80
CA MET A 26 -2.65 -5.18 -11.44
C MET A 26 -1.83 -3.95 -11.03
N SER A 27 -2.13 -3.42 -9.85
CA SER A 27 -1.36 -2.39 -9.17
C SER A 27 -0.59 -3.00 -8.01
N ILE A 28 0.58 -2.44 -7.70
CA ILE A 28 1.41 -2.87 -6.56
C ILE A 28 1.48 -1.71 -5.56
N GLY A 29 1.36 -2.03 -4.28
CA GLY A 29 1.55 -1.10 -3.17
C GLY A 29 2.51 -1.65 -2.13
N LEU A 30 2.88 -0.82 -1.16
CA LEU A 30 3.77 -1.18 -0.06
C LEU A 30 3.06 -1.04 1.28
N VAL A 31 3.47 -1.84 2.26
CA VAL A 31 2.97 -1.76 3.64
C VAL A 31 4.01 -1.06 4.50
N VAL A 32 3.54 -0.20 5.40
CA VAL A 32 4.36 0.46 6.41
C VAL A 32 4.55 -0.48 7.60
N PRO A 33 5.76 -0.54 8.19
CA PRO A 33 6.98 0.20 7.83
C PRO A 33 7.69 -0.35 6.58
N ILE A 34 8.30 0.53 5.78
CA ILE A 34 9.15 0.15 4.63
C ILE A 34 10.58 0.02 5.15
N GLU A 35 10.79 -0.94 6.05
CA GLU A 35 12.02 -1.14 6.81
C GLU A 35 12.14 -2.61 7.19
N SER A 36 13.36 -3.14 7.22
CA SER A 36 13.62 -4.45 7.82
C SER A 36 14.04 -4.24 9.28
N TYR A 37 13.27 -4.80 10.20
CA TYR A 37 13.51 -4.69 11.64
C TYR A 37 13.58 -6.09 12.29
N PRO A 38 14.55 -6.95 11.89
CA PRO A 38 14.55 -8.37 12.29
C PRO A 38 14.94 -8.61 13.75
N TYR A 39 15.43 -7.58 14.45
CA TYR A 39 16.00 -7.70 15.80
C TYR A 39 15.07 -7.17 16.91
N GLY A 40 13.83 -6.81 16.59
CA GLY A 40 12.83 -6.37 17.57
C GLY A 40 11.49 -6.03 16.89
N PRO A 41 10.40 -5.85 17.65
CA PRO A 41 9.07 -5.63 17.06
C PRO A 41 8.79 -4.16 16.67
N VAL A 42 9.71 -3.24 16.99
CA VAL A 42 9.52 -1.79 16.78
C VAL A 42 10.47 -1.32 15.68
N PRO A 43 9.96 -0.77 14.55
CA PRO A 43 10.81 -0.17 13.52
C PRO A 43 11.40 1.16 13.98
N THR A 44 12.50 1.60 13.38
CA THR A 44 13.09 2.91 13.69
C THR A 44 12.31 4.06 13.05
N MET A 45 11.64 3.80 11.92
CA MET A 45 10.97 4.80 11.09
C MET A 45 11.91 5.89 10.53
N GLN A 46 13.23 5.69 10.64
CA GLN A 46 14.22 6.63 10.16
C GLN A 46 14.12 6.73 8.63
N ASP A 47 14.06 7.95 8.10
CA ASP A 47 13.92 8.28 6.66
C ASP A 47 12.71 7.62 5.97
N HIS A 48 11.64 7.33 6.72
CA HIS A 48 10.48 6.63 6.19
C HIS A 48 9.69 7.49 5.19
N ILE A 49 9.63 8.81 5.39
CA ILE A 49 9.00 9.75 4.44
C ILE A 49 9.72 9.72 3.09
N GLU A 50 11.06 9.71 3.10
CA GLU A 50 11.90 9.62 1.91
C GLU A 50 11.66 8.31 1.17
N ARG A 51 11.53 7.18 1.89
CA ARG A 51 11.19 5.89 1.29
C ARG A 51 9.79 5.87 0.67
N VAL A 52 8.81 6.50 1.31
CA VAL A 52 7.45 6.63 0.76
C VAL A 52 7.46 7.47 -0.52
N LYS A 53 8.20 8.58 -0.54
CA LYS A 53 8.38 9.41 -1.76
C LYS A 53 9.07 8.62 -2.87
N LEU A 54 10.13 7.88 -2.55
CA LEU A 54 10.80 7.01 -3.52
C LEU A 54 9.85 5.94 -4.07
N ALA A 55 8.97 5.36 -3.24
CA ALA A 55 7.97 4.40 -3.71
C ALA A 55 6.96 5.05 -4.68
N GLU A 56 6.54 6.30 -4.42
CA GLU A 56 5.70 7.06 -5.34
C GLU A 56 6.43 7.30 -6.68
N ASP A 57 7.68 7.75 -6.65
CA ASP A 57 8.51 7.98 -7.85
C ASP A 57 8.74 6.69 -8.66
N LEU A 58 8.86 5.53 -7.98
CA LEU A 58 8.98 4.21 -8.61
C LEU A 58 7.64 3.66 -9.14
N GLY A 59 6.53 4.37 -8.91
CA GLY A 59 5.22 4.06 -9.47
C GLY A 59 4.37 3.09 -8.66
N PHE A 60 4.71 2.80 -7.40
CA PHE A 60 3.81 2.10 -6.48
C PHE A 60 2.53 2.93 -6.29
N LYS A 61 1.38 2.27 -6.28
CA LYS A 61 0.08 2.95 -6.36
C LYS A 61 -0.51 3.32 -5.01
N ALA A 62 -0.08 2.66 -3.95
CA ALA A 62 -0.61 2.86 -2.61
C ALA A 62 0.41 2.53 -1.54
N VAL A 63 0.26 3.19 -0.39
CA VAL A 63 0.92 2.86 0.87
C VAL A 63 -0.16 2.49 1.88
N TRP A 64 0.02 1.36 2.56
CA TRP A 64 -0.94 0.80 3.51
C TRP A 64 -0.39 0.87 4.93
N ILE A 65 -1.25 1.19 5.88
CA ILE A 65 -0.94 1.24 7.32
C ILE A 65 -1.92 0.36 8.09
N ARG A 66 -1.50 -0.10 9.27
CA ARG A 66 -2.37 -0.77 10.23
C ARG A 66 -2.79 0.21 11.32
N ASP A 67 -3.98 0.00 11.87
CA ASP A 67 -4.53 0.76 12.99
C ASP A 67 -4.48 -0.11 14.26
N VAL A 68 -3.37 -0.05 14.98
CA VAL A 68 -3.09 -0.88 16.17
C VAL A 68 -2.60 0.02 17.30
N LEU A 69 -3.34 0.03 18.40
CA LEU A 69 -3.09 0.95 19.52
C LEU A 69 -2.02 0.46 20.50
N PHE A 70 -1.92 -0.85 20.72
CA PHE A 70 -1.08 -1.42 21.75
C PHE A 70 0.02 -2.30 21.17
N ASN A 71 1.25 -2.05 21.62
CA ASN A 71 2.34 -3.00 21.45
C ASN A 71 2.16 -4.13 22.48
N VAL A 72 1.80 -5.32 21.99
CA VAL A 72 1.65 -6.52 22.81
C VAL A 72 2.89 -7.39 22.62
N PRO A 73 3.77 -7.56 23.62
CA PRO A 73 5.07 -8.21 23.43
C PRO A 73 5.02 -9.63 22.85
N ASN A 74 3.97 -10.39 23.17
CA ASN A 74 3.79 -11.76 22.66
C ASN A 74 3.23 -11.81 21.23
N PHE A 75 2.80 -10.67 20.67
CA PHE A 75 2.26 -10.58 19.32
C PHE A 75 3.37 -10.50 18.25
N GLY A 76 4.59 -10.12 18.66
CA GLY A 76 5.77 -10.12 17.78
C GLY A 76 5.87 -8.94 16.82
N ASP A 77 4.92 -8.00 16.86
CA ASP A 77 4.91 -6.77 16.07
C ASP A 77 4.27 -5.64 16.90
N ALA A 78 4.86 -4.44 16.86
CA ALA A 78 4.41 -3.30 17.66
C ALA A 78 3.31 -2.47 16.97
N GLY A 79 2.86 -2.91 15.80
CA GLY A 79 1.77 -2.29 15.03
C GLY A 79 1.14 -3.27 14.08
#